data_AF-A0A7C3B6B3-F1
#
_entry.id   AF-A0A7C3B6B3-F1
#
_cell.length_a   1.000
_cell.length_b   1.000
_cell.length_c   1.000
_cell.angle_alpha   90.00
_cell.angle_beta   90.00
_cell.angle_gamma   90.00
#
_symmetry.space_group_name_H-M   'P 1'
#
loop_
_entity.id
_entity.type
_entity.pdbx_description
1 polymer ?
#
loop_
_entity_poly.entity_id
_entity_poly.type
_entity_poly.pdbx_seq_one_letter_code
_entity_poly.pdbx_strand_id
1 'polypeptide(L)'
;MKQGKITLGVIIGNRDFFPDVLVTEARQDILKVLSEMSIDAVILSETDTKLGGVETWEDAKKCAALFKANQDKIDGILVVLPNFGDEKGVADTIKLSGLDVPILVQAYPDDLDGFHVERRRDAFCGKISVCNNLRQYGFPFTLTELHTVYPTSDEFKADLQKFVGVCRVVKGLRNARLGAVGARPNAFNTVRFSEKLLQAYGITVSTIDLSEVFGAADKLADDDPKVKQRLEEIQEYLPTEGVPSVALVKMAKLGIVIDDWMAANDLDATAIQCWTSVQQNYGVNVCTLMSMMSEKLMPSACEVDITGVASMYALQLASGKPSALVDWNNNYGGDPNKCVLFHCGNWARSFFPEAKMAYADVLATTLGKENTYGAIAGRVPAGPMSFARITTDDRNGVIRTYVGDGTFTDDPLDTFGSRAVVEVPGLQKLLQHICKNGFEHHVAMNPSHSAAILAEAFETYFGWEVYYHKG
;
A
#
# COMPACT_ATOMS: atom_id res chain seq x y z
N MET A 1 -2.54 10.33 8.28
CA MET A 1 -3.61 11.22 7.76
C MET A 1 -4.82 10.39 7.34
N LYS A 2 -6.06 10.86 7.50
CA LYS A 2 -7.22 10.22 6.84
C LYS A 2 -6.97 10.25 5.33
N GLN A 3 -7.03 9.09 4.68
CA GLN A 3 -6.85 8.98 3.23
C GLN A 3 -7.91 9.86 2.56
N GLY A 4 -7.46 10.88 1.82
CA GLY A 4 -8.35 11.78 1.09
C GLY A 4 -9.18 11.03 0.05
N LYS A 5 -10.28 11.64 -0.38
CA LYS A 5 -11.07 11.13 -1.50
C LYS A 5 -10.20 11.15 -2.77
N ILE A 6 -10.17 10.06 -3.52
CA ILE A 6 -9.38 9.95 -4.74
C ILE A 6 -9.98 10.84 -5.82
N THR A 7 -9.13 11.56 -6.55
CA THR A 7 -9.54 12.40 -7.68
C THR A 7 -8.90 11.92 -8.97
N LEU A 8 -9.70 11.72 -10.02
CA LEU A 8 -9.23 11.34 -11.35
C LEU A 8 -9.39 12.49 -12.34
N GLY A 9 -8.36 12.72 -13.15
CA GLY A 9 -8.48 13.51 -14.38
C GLY A 9 -9.17 12.65 -15.45
N VAL A 10 -10.34 13.05 -15.95
CA VAL A 10 -11.09 12.25 -16.92
C VAL A 10 -10.96 12.85 -18.32
N ILE A 11 -10.55 12.04 -19.28
CA ILE A 11 -10.47 12.39 -20.70
C ILE A 11 -11.51 11.56 -21.46
N ILE A 12 -12.50 12.20 -22.05
CA ILE A 12 -13.43 11.53 -22.97
C ILE A 12 -12.93 11.74 -24.40
N GLY A 13 -12.45 10.68 -25.04
CA GLY A 13 -11.98 10.75 -26.42
C GLY A 13 -13.13 10.89 -27.42
N ASN A 14 -12.89 11.60 -28.52
CA ASN A 14 -13.82 11.67 -29.65
C ASN A 14 -13.08 11.72 -30.99
N ARG A 15 -13.81 11.55 -32.09
CA ARG A 15 -13.34 11.78 -33.46
C ARG A 15 -14.48 12.31 -34.32
N ASP A 16 -14.20 13.36 -35.10
CA ASP A 16 -15.17 14.14 -35.90
C ASP A 16 -16.17 13.35 -36.74
N PHE A 17 -15.76 12.20 -37.28
CA PHE A 17 -16.63 11.37 -38.13
C PHE A 17 -17.38 10.25 -37.39
N PHE A 18 -17.33 10.21 -36.06
CA PHE A 18 -18.16 9.32 -35.24
C PHE A 18 -19.31 10.08 -34.56
N PRO A 19 -20.39 9.39 -34.14
CA PRO A 19 -21.55 10.06 -33.55
C PRO A 19 -21.23 10.75 -32.23
N ASP A 20 -21.36 12.09 -32.21
CA ASP A 20 -21.04 12.91 -31.03
C ASP A 20 -21.93 12.62 -29.81
N VAL A 21 -23.16 12.11 -30.02
CA VAL A 21 -24.10 11.75 -28.94
C VAL A 21 -23.50 10.77 -27.94
N LEU A 22 -22.56 9.93 -28.41
CA LEU A 22 -21.86 8.94 -27.59
C LEU A 22 -20.96 9.58 -26.53
N VAL A 23 -20.48 10.81 -26.77
CA VAL A 23 -19.68 11.60 -25.80
C VAL A 23 -20.55 12.01 -24.62
N THR A 24 -21.76 12.52 -24.88
CA THR A 24 -22.72 12.91 -23.84
C THR A 24 -23.15 11.71 -23.01
N GLU A 25 -23.47 10.58 -23.64
CA GLU A 25 -23.82 9.33 -22.94
C GLU A 25 -22.68 8.87 -22.03
N ALA A 26 -21.45 8.83 -22.56
CA ALA A 26 -20.31 8.38 -21.78
C ALA A 26 -19.97 9.29 -20.61
N ARG A 27 -20.18 10.60 -20.76
CA ARG A 27 -20.05 11.57 -19.68
C ARG A 27 -21.03 11.25 -18.54
N GLN A 28 -22.29 11.01 -18.86
CA GLN A 28 -23.32 10.71 -17.86
C GLN A 28 -23.01 9.42 -17.12
N ASP A 29 -22.65 8.36 -17.85
CA ASP A 29 -22.27 7.08 -17.28
C ASP A 29 -21.08 7.22 -16.32
N ILE A 30 -20.01 7.88 -16.76
CA ILE A 30 -18.79 7.93 -15.95
C ILE A 30 -18.96 8.81 -14.71
N LEU A 31 -19.66 9.95 -14.82
CA LEU A 31 -19.93 10.80 -13.65
C LEU A 31 -20.80 10.08 -12.62
N LYS A 32 -21.78 9.29 -13.08
CA LYS A 32 -22.59 8.45 -12.20
C LYS A 32 -21.72 7.42 -11.46
N VAL A 33 -20.90 6.68 -12.18
CA VAL A 33 -20.04 5.62 -11.61
C VAL A 33 -19.03 6.19 -10.62
N LEU A 34 -18.34 7.28 -10.98
CA LEU A 34 -17.39 7.95 -10.09
C LEU A 34 -18.07 8.46 -8.82
N SER A 35 -19.28 9.03 -8.94
CA SER A 35 -20.07 9.44 -7.77
C SER A 35 -20.47 8.26 -6.88
N GLU A 36 -20.95 7.16 -7.46
CA GLU A 36 -21.32 5.93 -6.72
C GLU A 36 -20.13 5.36 -5.93
N MET A 37 -18.93 5.41 -6.52
CA MET A 37 -17.70 4.91 -5.92
C MET A 37 -16.98 5.93 -5.03
N SER A 38 -17.57 7.11 -4.79
CA SER A 38 -16.94 8.20 -4.04
C SER A 38 -15.56 8.59 -4.59
N ILE A 39 -15.47 8.77 -5.91
CA ILE A 39 -14.29 9.28 -6.62
C ILE A 39 -14.63 10.66 -7.19
N ASP A 40 -13.73 11.63 -7.00
CA ASP A 40 -13.87 12.96 -7.59
C ASP A 40 -13.35 12.99 -9.04
N ALA A 41 -13.94 13.85 -9.86
CA ALA A 41 -13.60 13.97 -11.28
C ALA A 41 -13.16 15.39 -11.63
N VAL A 42 -11.98 15.52 -12.22
CA VAL A 42 -11.56 16.72 -12.95
C VAL A 42 -11.75 16.45 -14.43
N ILE A 43 -12.75 17.07 -15.04
CA ILE A 43 -13.18 16.80 -16.41
C ILE A 43 -13.61 18.11 -17.08
N LEU A 44 -13.32 18.27 -18.37
CA LEU A 44 -13.82 19.41 -19.15
C LEU A 44 -15.35 19.48 -19.06
N SER A 45 -15.93 20.67 -19.00
CA SER A 45 -17.37 20.88 -19.12
C SER A 45 -17.84 20.66 -20.56
N GLU A 46 -19.15 20.47 -20.74
CA GLU A 46 -19.75 20.33 -22.08
C GLU A 46 -19.55 21.57 -22.98
N THR A 47 -19.19 22.71 -22.39
CA THR A 47 -18.98 23.99 -23.08
C THR A 47 -17.52 24.36 -23.30
N ASP A 48 -16.57 23.69 -22.63
CA ASP A 48 -15.14 23.99 -22.82
C ASP A 48 -14.65 23.54 -24.20
N THR A 49 -15.18 22.41 -24.67
CA THR A 49 -14.96 21.81 -26.00
C THR A 49 -16.28 21.25 -26.52
N LYS A 50 -16.30 20.64 -27.71
CA LYS A 50 -17.51 20.03 -28.26
C LYS A 50 -17.99 18.89 -27.34
N LEU A 51 -19.06 19.13 -26.57
CA LEU A 51 -19.65 18.21 -25.59
C LEU A 51 -18.68 17.77 -24.48
N GLY A 52 -17.58 18.50 -24.28
CA GLY A 52 -16.53 18.14 -23.32
C GLY A 52 -15.62 16.99 -23.78
N GLY A 53 -15.69 16.59 -25.06
CA GLY A 53 -14.78 15.61 -25.66
C GLY A 53 -13.41 16.21 -25.98
N VAL A 54 -12.39 15.37 -26.06
CA VAL A 54 -11.03 15.73 -26.48
C VAL A 54 -10.72 15.03 -27.79
N GLU A 55 -10.40 15.84 -28.80
CA GLU A 55 -10.19 15.38 -30.17
C GLU A 55 -9.02 16.14 -30.82
N THR A 56 -9.07 17.47 -30.77
CA THR A 56 -8.08 18.32 -31.45
C THR A 56 -6.95 18.75 -30.52
N TRP A 57 -5.89 19.31 -31.11
CA TRP A 57 -4.80 19.97 -30.36
C TRP A 57 -5.30 21.09 -29.43
N GLU A 58 -6.30 21.86 -29.86
CA GLU A 58 -6.85 22.94 -29.02
C GLU A 58 -7.68 22.39 -27.86
N ASP A 59 -8.39 21.28 -28.05
CA ASP A 59 -9.09 20.59 -26.95
C ASP A 59 -8.09 20.02 -25.95
N ALA A 60 -7.01 19.41 -26.44
CA ALA A 60 -5.94 18.88 -25.60
C ALA A 60 -5.29 19.97 -24.74
N LYS A 61 -5.04 21.16 -25.31
CA LYS A 61 -4.52 22.32 -24.55
C LYS A 61 -5.47 22.75 -23.42
N LYS A 62 -6.77 22.78 -23.67
CA LYS A 62 -7.77 23.15 -22.65
C LYS A 62 -7.83 22.11 -21.54
N CYS A 63 -7.88 20.82 -21.90
CA CYS A 63 -7.89 19.73 -20.93
C CYS A 63 -6.61 19.72 -20.09
N ALA A 64 -5.45 19.88 -20.73
CA ALA A 64 -4.16 19.97 -20.07
C ALA A 64 -4.08 21.15 -19.09
N ALA A 65 -4.61 22.32 -19.48
CA ALA A 65 -4.65 23.50 -18.60
C ALA A 65 -5.54 23.25 -17.37
N LEU A 66 -6.69 22.60 -17.55
CA LEU A 66 -7.57 22.20 -16.45
C LEU A 66 -6.88 21.22 -15.51
N PHE A 67 -6.20 20.20 -16.06
CA PHE A 67 -5.47 19.20 -15.28
C PHE A 67 -4.32 19.84 -14.51
N LYS A 68 -3.53 20.69 -15.17
CA LYS A 68 -2.44 21.44 -14.54
C LYS A 68 -2.91 22.34 -13.40
N ALA A 69 -4.06 23.01 -13.56
CA ALA A 69 -4.66 23.83 -12.50
C ALA A 69 -5.12 23.01 -11.28
N ASN A 70 -5.28 21.68 -11.44
CA ASN A 70 -5.72 20.76 -10.38
C ASN A 70 -4.66 19.67 -10.08
N GLN A 71 -3.41 19.87 -10.48
CA GLN A 71 -2.38 18.83 -10.44
C GLN A 71 -2.16 18.23 -9.05
N ASP A 72 -2.23 19.05 -7.99
CA ASP A 72 -1.99 18.60 -6.61
C ASP A 72 -3.11 17.68 -6.08
N LYS A 73 -4.27 17.67 -6.76
CA LYS A 73 -5.44 16.87 -6.40
C LYS A 73 -5.56 15.59 -7.21
N ILE A 74 -5.13 15.60 -8.48
CA ILE A 74 -5.30 14.46 -9.39
C ILE A 74 -4.36 13.32 -9.01
N ASP A 75 -4.92 12.16 -8.68
CA ASP A 75 -4.19 10.95 -8.28
C ASP A 75 -3.95 9.99 -9.44
N GLY A 76 -4.72 10.12 -10.52
CA GLY A 76 -4.66 9.28 -11.72
C GLY A 76 -5.48 9.86 -12.86
N ILE A 77 -5.31 9.33 -14.06
CA ILE A 77 -6.03 9.73 -15.26
C ILE A 77 -6.89 8.56 -15.74
N LEU A 78 -8.15 8.84 -16.05
CA LEU A 78 -9.06 7.90 -16.68
C LEU A 78 -9.35 8.35 -18.11
N VAL A 79 -8.95 7.55 -19.09
CA VAL A 79 -9.31 7.72 -20.50
C VAL A 79 -10.53 6.87 -20.80
N VAL A 80 -11.60 7.52 -21.26
CA VAL A 80 -12.89 6.90 -21.61
C VAL A 80 -13.09 7.07 -23.12
N LEU A 81 -13.26 5.95 -23.82
CA LEU A 81 -13.42 5.93 -25.27
C LEU A 81 -14.86 5.51 -25.63
N PRO A 82 -15.78 6.46 -25.84
CA PRO A 82 -17.13 6.18 -26.31
C PRO A 82 -17.16 5.69 -27.76
N ASN A 83 -16.17 6.08 -28.56
CA ASN A 83 -15.98 5.72 -29.95
C ASN A 83 -14.47 5.61 -30.27
N PHE A 84 -14.10 5.51 -31.55
CA PHE A 84 -12.70 5.59 -32.00
C PHE A 84 -12.13 7.00 -31.79
N GLY A 85 -11.84 7.36 -30.54
CA GLY A 85 -11.25 8.65 -30.17
C GLY A 85 -9.90 8.92 -30.81
N ASP A 86 -9.58 10.19 -31.04
CA ASP A 86 -8.27 10.62 -31.55
C ASP A 86 -7.16 10.39 -30.50
N GLU A 87 -6.21 9.53 -30.84
CA GLU A 87 -5.11 9.17 -29.97
C GLU A 87 -4.15 10.33 -29.65
N LYS A 88 -4.07 11.36 -30.51
CA LYS A 88 -3.21 12.53 -30.27
C LYS A 88 -3.79 13.41 -29.19
N GLY A 89 -5.10 13.67 -29.23
CA GLY A 89 -5.77 14.49 -28.23
C GLY A 89 -5.53 13.99 -26.80
N VAL A 90 -5.57 12.67 -26.60
CA VAL A 90 -5.28 12.02 -25.30
C VAL A 90 -3.81 12.20 -24.89
N ALA A 91 -2.86 11.81 -25.75
CA ALA A 91 -1.43 11.86 -25.41
C ALA A 91 -0.93 13.30 -25.22
N ASP A 92 -1.40 14.24 -26.04
CA ASP A 92 -1.06 15.66 -25.95
C ASP A 92 -1.61 16.29 -24.67
N THR A 93 -2.84 15.92 -24.25
CA THR A 93 -3.40 16.37 -22.96
C THR A 93 -2.47 16.00 -21.81
N ILE A 94 -2.07 14.72 -21.75
CA ILE A 94 -1.23 14.19 -20.66
C ILE A 94 0.13 14.90 -20.68
N LYS A 95 0.80 14.95 -21.85
CA LYS A 95 2.10 15.61 -22.01
C LYS A 95 2.08 17.10 -21.62
N LEU A 96 1.07 17.84 -22.06
CA LEU A 96 0.97 19.28 -21.79
C LEU A 96 0.60 19.57 -20.33
N SER A 97 -0.15 18.67 -19.68
CA SER A 97 -0.51 18.82 -18.27
C SER A 97 0.70 18.74 -17.34
N GLY A 98 1.72 17.96 -17.73
CA GLY A 98 2.90 17.67 -16.90
C GLY A 98 2.61 16.68 -15.76
N LEU A 99 1.44 16.05 -15.75
CA LEU A 99 1.10 15.04 -14.76
C LEU A 99 1.95 13.77 -14.96
N ASP A 100 2.48 13.26 -13.86
CA ASP A 100 3.14 11.95 -13.76
C ASP A 100 2.37 11.11 -12.74
N VAL A 101 1.21 10.63 -13.18
CA VAL A 101 0.27 9.82 -12.38
C VAL A 101 -0.19 8.61 -13.19
N PRO A 102 -0.71 7.55 -12.56
CA PRO A 102 -1.22 6.38 -13.28
C PRO A 102 -2.33 6.71 -14.28
N ILE A 103 -2.45 5.91 -15.35
CA ILE A 103 -3.42 6.13 -16.43
C ILE A 103 -4.22 4.84 -16.65
N LEU A 104 -5.55 4.88 -16.60
CA LEU A 104 -6.44 3.77 -16.96
C LEU A 104 -7.11 4.04 -18.30
N VAL A 105 -7.08 3.08 -19.23
CA VAL A 105 -7.73 3.20 -20.54
C VAL A 105 -8.93 2.25 -20.67
N GLN A 106 -10.12 2.83 -20.78
CA GLN A 106 -11.40 2.15 -20.99
C GLN A 106 -11.91 2.40 -22.42
N ALA A 107 -12.62 1.40 -22.97
CA ALA A 107 -13.35 1.55 -24.23
C ALA A 107 -14.72 0.87 -24.16
N TYR A 108 -15.72 1.52 -24.75
CA TYR A 108 -17.08 1.00 -24.82
C TYR A 108 -17.18 -0.20 -25.77
N PRO A 109 -18.01 -1.21 -25.45
CA PRO A 109 -18.44 -2.20 -26.44
C PRO A 109 -19.50 -1.57 -27.37
N ASP A 110 -19.58 -2.07 -28.60
CA ASP A 110 -20.67 -1.75 -29.50
C ASP A 110 -21.98 -2.46 -29.11
N ASP A 111 -23.11 -1.86 -29.44
CA ASP A 111 -24.44 -2.50 -29.36
C ASP A 111 -24.74 -3.22 -30.68
N LEU A 112 -25.10 -4.50 -30.62
CA LEU A 112 -25.42 -5.29 -31.81
C LEU A 112 -26.65 -4.76 -32.54
N ASP A 113 -27.65 -4.28 -31.80
CA ASP A 113 -28.85 -3.68 -32.37
C ASP A 113 -28.58 -2.23 -32.84
N GLY A 114 -27.51 -1.62 -32.31
CA GLY A 114 -26.99 -0.30 -32.63
C GLY A 114 -25.82 -0.28 -33.63
N PHE A 115 -25.54 -1.39 -34.33
CA PHE A 115 -24.31 -1.52 -35.14
C PHE A 115 -24.41 -0.86 -36.54
N HIS A 116 -24.99 0.33 -36.60
CA HIS A 116 -25.16 1.16 -37.80
C HIS A 116 -24.45 2.52 -37.61
N VAL A 117 -24.28 3.27 -38.70
CA VAL A 117 -23.39 4.46 -38.76
C VAL A 117 -23.71 5.49 -37.67
N GLU A 118 -24.98 5.72 -37.39
CA GLU A 118 -25.45 6.74 -36.43
C GLU A 118 -25.20 6.37 -34.96
N ARG A 119 -24.84 5.11 -34.67
CA ARG A 119 -24.63 4.58 -33.32
C ARG A 119 -23.31 3.82 -33.16
N ARG A 120 -22.54 3.66 -34.24
CA ARG A 120 -21.27 2.93 -34.26
C ARG A 120 -20.24 3.57 -33.33
N ARG A 121 -19.62 2.76 -32.48
CA ARG A 121 -18.56 3.19 -31.56
C ARG A 121 -17.18 2.91 -32.13
N ASP A 122 -16.88 1.66 -32.48
CA ASP A 122 -15.53 1.25 -32.90
C ASP A 122 -14.43 1.58 -31.87
N ALA A 123 -14.81 1.68 -30.59
CA ALA A 123 -13.96 2.23 -29.54
C ALA A 123 -12.74 1.36 -29.22
N PHE A 124 -12.80 0.05 -29.46
CA PHE A 124 -11.64 -0.82 -29.26
C PHE A 124 -10.49 -0.51 -30.22
N CYS A 125 -10.81 -0.11 -31.46
CA CYS A 125 -9.80 0.34 -32.42
C CYS A 125 -9.12 1.63 -31.89
N GLY A 126 -9.92 2.55 -31.35
CA GLY A 126 -9.43 3.73 -30.62
C GLY A 126 -8.55 3.39 -29.42
N LYS A 127 -8.92 2.39 -28.60
CA LYS A 127 -8.12 1.94 -27.46
C LYS A 127 -6.73 1.47 -27.90
N ILE A 128 -6.65 0.69 -28.97
CA ILE A 128 -5.37 0.23 -29.53
C ILE A 128 -4.53 1.43 -29.97
N SER A 129 -5.12 2.39 -30.69
CA SER A 129 -4.41 3.60 -31.14
C SER A 129 -3.93 4.48 -29.98
N VAL A 130 -4.78 4.73 -28.97
CA VAL A 130 -4.42 5.48 -27.76
C VAL A 130 -3.27 4.79 -27.03
N CYS A 131 -3.38 3.50 -26.75
CA CYS A 131 -2.34 2.74 -26.06
C CYS A 131 -1.02 2.71 -26.84
N ASN A 132 -1.09 2.62 -28.18
CA ASN A 132 0.09 2.72 -29.02
C ASN A 132 0.77 4.09 -28.86
N ASN A 133 -0.01 5.18 -28.88
CA ASN A 133 0.52 6.53 -28.73
C ASN A 133 1.08 6.79 -27.32
N LEU A 134 0.40 6.34 -26.27
CA LEU A 134 0.91 6.41 -24.88
C LEU A 134 2.28 5.72 -24.75
N ARG A 135 2.43 4.54 -25.37
CA ARG A 135 3.71 3.82 -25.43
C ARG A 135 4.79 4.62 -26.17
N GLN A 136 4.47 5.26 -27.29
CA GLN A 136 5.42 6.11 -28.03
C GLN A 136 5.91 7.30 -27.17
N TYR A 137 5.05 7.82 -26.31
CA TYR A 137 5.36 8.95 -25.41
C TYR A 137 6.06 8.50 -24.12
N GLY A 138 6.16 7.19 -23.87
CA GLY A 138 6.76 6.63 -22.65
C GLY A 138 5.85 6.72 -21.43
N PHE A 139 4.54 6.88 -21.61
CA PHE A 139 3.60 6.89 -20.49
C PHE A 139 3.22 5.46 -20.09
N PRO A 140 3.44 5.05 -18.83
CA PRO A 140 2.91 3.79 -18.32
C PRO A 140 1.39 3.87 -18.17
N PHE A 141 0.69 2.77 -18.44
CA PHE A 141 -0.77 2.72 -18.35
C PHE A 141 -1.30 1.35 -17.95
N THR A 142 -2.48 1.37 -17.35
CA THR A 142 -3.33 0.24 -16.97
C THR A 142 -4.41 0.03 -18.03
N LEU A 143 -4.76 -1.24 -18.26
CA LEU A 143 -5.90 -1.63 -19.09
C LEU A 143 -6.99 -2.24 -18.23
N THR A 144 -8.24 -2.04 -18.64
CA THR A 144 -9.37 -2.87 -18.17
C THR A 144 -9.14 -4.34 -18.52
N GLU A 145 -9.63 -5.26 -17.70
CA GLU A 145 -9.48 -6.71 -17.90
C GLU A 145 -10.13 -7.14 -19.23
N LEU A 146 -11.31 -6.60 -19.53
CA LEU A 146 -11.97 -6.79 -20.81
C LEU A 146 -11.47 -5.78 -21.86
N HIS A 147 -11.37 -6.24 -23.10
CA HIS A 147 -10.94 -5.40 -24.23
C HIS A 147 -11.91 -4.21 -24.45
N THR A 148 -13.21 -4.43 -24.24
CA THR A 148 -14.27 -3.42 -24.13
C THR A 148 -15.16 -3.70 -22.92
N VAL A 149 -15.67 -2.65 -22.27
CA VAL A 149 -16.51 -2.77 -21.07
C VAL A 149 -17.37 -1.53 -20.89
N TYR A 150 -18.63 -1.67 -20.48
CA TYR A 150 -19.48 -0.52 -20.16
C TYR A 150 -19.07 0.07 -18.80
N PRO A 151 -18.91 1.40 -18.65
CA PRO A 151 -18.53 1.98 -17.37
C PRO A 151 -19.49 1.67 -16.21
N THR A 152 -20.77 1.46 -16.51
CA THR A 152 -21.78 1.14 -15.49
C THR A 152 -21.77 -0.31 -15.02
N SER A 153 -20.96 -1.19 -15.63
CA SER A 153 -20.91 -2.61 -15.30
C SER A 153 -20.08 -2.87 -14.04
N ASP A 154 -20.35 -4.00 -13.38
CA ASP A 154 -19.62 -4.39 -12.17
C ASP A 154 -18.16 -4.75 -12.48
N GLU A 155 -17.89 -5.25 -13.69
CA GLU A 155 -16.52 -5.52 -14.17
C GLU A 155 -15.68 -4.25 -14.25
N PHE A 156 -16.22 -3.16 -14.83
CA PHE A 156 -15.49 -1.89 -14.86
C PHE A 156 -15.33 -1.29 -13.47
N LYS A 157 -16.34 -1.40 -12.59
CA LYS A 157 -16.22 -0.96 -11.20
C LYS A 157 -15.11 -1.72 -10.46
N ALA A 158 -14.93 -3.01 -10.74
CA ALA A 158 -13.83 -3.80 -10.19
C ALA A 158 -12.46 -3.33 -10.73
N ASP A 159 -12.34 -3.10 -12.05
CA ASP A 159 -11.13 -2.55 -12.67
C ASP A 159 -10.77 -1.18 -12.09
N LEU A 160 -11.77 -0.31 -11.94
CA LEU A 160 -11.60 1.02 -11.39
C LEU A 160 -11.19 0.98 -9.91
N GLN A 161 -11.77 0.08 -9.10
CA GLN A 161 -11.38 -0.11 -7.71
C GLN A 161 -9.91 -0.56 -7.59
N LYS A 162 -9.48 -1.48 -8.46
CA LYS A 162 -8.07 -1.92 -8.53
C LYS A 162 -7.16 -0.75 -8.92
N PHE A 163 -7.51 -0.02 -9.97
CA PHE A 163 -6.74 1.12 -10.46
C PHE A 163 -6.61 2.25 -9.43
N VAL A 164 -7.66 2.53 -8.68
CA VAL A 164 -7.61 3.47 -7.55
C VAL A 164 -6.62 2.99 -6.48
N GLY A 165 -6.55 1.69 -6.21
CA GLY A 165 -5.50 1.11 -5.37
C GLY A 165 -4.08 1.33 -5.93
N VAL A 166 -3.89 1.17 -7.23
CA VAL A 166 -2.62 1.47 -7.91
C VAL A 166 -2.24 2.94 -7.74
N CYS A 167 -3.19 3.87 -7.92
CA CYS A 167 -2.98 5.30 -7.70
C CYS A 167 -2.48 5.61 -6.28
N ARG A 168 -3.10 5.00 -5.25
CA ARG A 168 -2.67 5.17 -3.86
C ARG A 168 -1.25 4.66 -3.63
N VAL A 169 -0.91 3.49 -4.17
CA VAL A 169 0.43 2.89 -4.01
C VAL A 169 1.49 3.76 -4.67
N VAL A 170 1.27 4.15 -5.93
CA VAL A 170 2.22 4.98 -6.69
C VAL A 170 2.43 6.33 -6.02
N LYS A 171 1.35 7.04 -5.67
CA LYS A 171 1.44 8.33 -4.98
C LYS A 171 2.09 8.22 -3.61
N GLY A 172 1.68 7.23 -2.82
CA GLY A 172 2.18 7.06 -1.45
C GLY A 172 3.66 6.69 -1.42
N LEU A 173 4.11 5.73 -2.24
CA LEU A 173 5.51 5.32 -2.25
C LEU A 173 6.46 6.39 -2.83
N ARG A 174 6.06 7.11 -3.89
CA ARG A 174 6.88 8.21 -4.46
C ARG A 174 7.14 9.35 -3.47
N ASN A 175 6.35 9.44 -2.40
CA ASN A 175 6.46 10.48 -1.39
C ASN A 175 6.73 9.91 0.00
N ALA A 176 7.00 8.61 0.12
CA ALA A 176 7.05 7.93 1.41
C ALA A 176 8.22 8.44 2.25
N ARG A 177 7.94 8.68 3.54
CA ARG A 177 8.95 9.05 4.53
C ARG A 177 8.97 8.02 5.65
N LEU A 178 10.05 7.24 5.70
CA LEU A 178 10.19 6.10 6.60
C LEU A 178 11.15 6.45 7.75
N GLY A 179 10.76 6.15 8.98
CA GLY A 179 11.59 6.38 10.15
C GLY A 179 12.38 5.15 10.59
N ALA A 180 13.71 5.24 10.68
CA ALA A 180 14.56 4.24 11.31
C ALA A 180 14.86 4.64 12.76
N VAL A 181 14.30 3.91 13.73
CA VAL A 181 14.47 4.20 15.16
C VAL A 181 15.50 3.23 15.75
N GLY A 182 16.69 3.73 16.05
CA GLY A 182 17.81 2.95 16.54
C GLY A 182 18.63 2.28 15.45
N ALA A 183 19.54 1.40 15.88
CA ALA A 183 20.44 0.68 14.99
C ALA A 183 19.84 -0.68 14.60
N ARG A 184 19.99 -1.07 13.32
CA ARG A 184 19.70 -2.43 12.86
C ARG A 184 20.42 -3.45 13.77
N PRO A 185 19.74 -4.51 14.26
CA PRO A 185 20.40 -5.56 15.02
C PRO A 185 21.59 -6.14 14.25
N ASN A 186 22.76 -6.18 14.90
CA ASN A 186 24.02 -6.54 14.23
C ASN A 186 23.95 -7.91 13.53
N ALA A 187 23.28 -8.89 14.16
CA ALA A 187 23.11 -10.24 13.63
C ALA A 187 22.26 -10.31 12.35
N PHE A 188 21.40 -9.32 12.07
CA PHE A 188 20.38 -9.40 11.02
C PHE A 188 20.87 -8.75 9.73
N ASN A 189 21.96 -9.29 9.15
CA ASN A 189 22.49 -8.76 7.88
C ASN A 189 21.51 -8.92 6.71
N THR A 190 20.49 -9.76 6.88
CA THR A 190 19.42 -9.97 5.91
C THR A 190 18.63 -8.69 5.65
N VAL A 191 18.37 -7.85 6.66
CA VAL A 191 17.57 -6.62 6.52
C VAL A 191 18.42 -5.38 6.21
N ARG A 192 19.56 -5.56 5.54
CA ARG A 192 20.33 -4.44 5.00
C ARG A 192 19.57 -3.83 3.83
N PHE A 193 19.71 -2.53 3.66
CA PHE A 193 19.04 -1.80 2.59
C PHE A 193 19.90 -0.62 2.12
N SER A 194 19.61 -0.14 0.92
CA SER A 194 20.22 1.06 0.35
C SER A 194 19.25 2.23 0.37
N GLU A 195 19.48 3.18 1.30
CA GLU A 195 18.77 4.46 1.33
C GLU A 195 18.86 5.21 0.00
N LYS A 196 19.98 5.09 -0.71
CA LYS A 196 20.18 5.76 -2.01
C LYS A 196 19.28 5.18 -3.09
N LEU A 197 19.10 3.86 -3.11
CA LEU A 197 18.19 3.22 -4.07
C LEU A 197 16.74 3.59 -3.75
N LEU A 198 16.35 3.57 -2.48
CA LEU A 198 15.01 4.02 -2.06
C LEU A 198 14.76 5.49 -2.44
N GLN A 199 15.73 6.37 -2.18
CA GLN A 199 15.64 7.80 -2.49
C GLN A 199 15.50 8.07 -3.99
N ALA A 200 16.10 7.25 -4.86
CA ALA A 200 15.96 7.37 -6.30
C ALA A 200 14.51 7.16 -6.78
N TYR A 201 13.67 6.50 -5.98
CA TYR A 201 12.23 6.33 -6.22
C TYR A 201 11.35 7.21 -5.31
N GLY A 202 11.94 8.21 -4.65
CA GLY A 202 11.22 9.16 -3.80
C GLY A 202 10.96 8.69 -2.37
N ILE A 203 11.41 7.50 -2.00
CA ILE A 203 11.28 6.96 -0.63
C ILE A 203 12.43 7.48 0.22
N THR A 204 12.12 8.38 1.16
CA THR A 204 13.09 9.00 2.06
C THR A 204 13.18 8.22 3.37
N VAL A 205 14.39 8.07 3.92
CA VAL A 205 14.60 7.49 5.25
C VAL A 205 15.12 8.56 6.20
N SER A 206 14.50 8.69 7.36
CA SER A 206 14.93 9.56 8.46
C SER A 206 15.33 8.71 9.65
N THR A 207 16.41 9.06 10.35
CA THR A 207 16.93 8.23 11.45
C THR A 207 16.86 8.99 12.78
N ILE A 208 16.72 8.24 13.88
CA ILE A 208 16.86 8.75 15.25
C ILE A 208 17.56 7.71 16.10
N ASP A 209 18.49 8.14 16.96
CA ASP A 209 19.20 7.24 17.86
C ASP A 209 18.35 6.88 19.10
N LEU A 210 18.49 5.66 19.62
CA LEU A 210 17.75 5.26 20.83
C LEU A 210 18.14 6.08 22.06
N SER A 211 19.36 6.62 22.14
CA SER A 211 19.75 7.49 23.26
C SER A 211 18.95 8.79 23.29
N GLU A 212 18.60 9.34 22.13
CA GLU A 212 17.73 10.52 22.03
C GLU A 212 16.31 10.16 22.47
N VAL A 213 15.80 9.01 22.03
CA VAL A 213 14.47 8.51 22.41
C VAL A 213 14.37 8.27 23.92
N PHE A 214 15.32 7.54 24.51
CA PHE A 214 15.33 7.26 25.94
C PHE A 214 15.54 8.53 26.76
N GLY A 215 16.50 9.38 26.37
CA GLY A 215 16.79 10.63 27.08
C GLY A 215 15.63 11.63 27.04
N ALA A 216 14.81 11.63 25.99
CA ALA A 216 13.57 12.41 25.95
C ALA A 216 12.47 11.78 26.80
N ALA A 217 12.31 10.45 26.72
CA ALA A 217 11.29 9.73 27.48
C ALA A 217 11.51 9.85 29.00
N ASP A 218 12.76 9.76 29.47
CA ASP A 218 13.12 9.87 30.89
C ASP A 218 12.86 11.28 31.47
N LYS A 219 12.77 12.31 30.61
CA LYS A 219 12.43 13.68 31.04
C LYS A 219 10.93 13.91 31.23
N LEU A 220 10.08 13.02 30.72
CA LEU A 220 8.64 13.10 30.95
C LEU A 220 8.34 12.66 32.39
N ALA A 221 7.55 13.45 33.12
CA ALA A 221 7.09 13.06 34.45
C ALA A 221 6.03 11.95 34.34
N ASP A 222 6.00 11.01 35.29
CA ASP A 222 5.00 9.92 35.30
C ASP A 222 3.57 10.43 35.39
N ASP A 223 3.38 11.59 36.03
CA ASP A 223 2.08 12.23 36.25
C ASP A 223 1.74 13.32 35.23
N ASP A 224 2.59 13.51 34.20
CA ASP A 224 2.34 14.41 33.08
C ASP A 224 0.98 14.06 32.41
N PRO A 225 0.11 15.05 32.14
CA PRO A 225 -1.17 14.81 31.48
C PRO A 225 -1.06 14.02 30.17
N LYS A 226 -0.01 14.24 29.36
CA LYS A 226 0.21 13.47 28.13
C LYS A 226 0.50 12.00 28.41
N VAL A 227 1.29 11.72 29.46
CA VAL A 227 1.62 10.34 29.86
C VAL A 227 0.39 9.62 30.37
N LYS A 228 -0.45 10.28 31.18
CA LYS A 228 -1.73 9.72 31.64
C LYS A 228 -2.68 9.41 30.48
N GLN A 229 -2.86 10.34 29.56
CA GLN A 229 -3.69 10.13 28.38
C GLN A 229 -3.17 8.95 27.54
N ARG A 230 -1.86 8.88 27.28
CA ARG A 230 -1.29 7.76 26.52
C ARG A 230 -1.44 6.42 27.24
N LEU A 231 -1.33 6.41 28.57
CA LEU A 231 -1.54 5.21 29.37
C LEU A 231 -2.98 4.70 29.21
N GLU A 232 -3.97 5.60 29.27
CA GLU A 232 -5.39 5.28 29.01
C GLU A 232 -5.56 4.69 27.60
N GLU A 233 -4.98 5.30 26.58
CA GLU A 233 -5.02 4.78 25.20
C GLU A 233 -4.47 3.34 25.10
N ILE A 234 -3.35 3.04 25.77
CA ILE A 234 -2.75 1.70 25.77
C ILE A 234 -3.68 0.68 26.45
N GLN A 235 -4.30 1.07 27.56
CA GLN A 235 -5.19 0.20 28.34
C GLN A 235 -6.53 -0.04 27.65
N GLU A 236 -7.05 0.95 26.91
CA GLU A 236 -8.23 0.82 26.06
C GLU A 236 -7.97 -0.05 24.82
N TYR A 237 -6.76 0.01 24.28
CA TYR A 237 -6.39 -0.71 23.06
C TYR A 237 -6.33 -2.23 23.25
N LEU A 238 -5.78 -2.71 24.37
CA LEU A 238 -5.58 -4.13 24.66
C LEU A 238 -5.70 -4.43 26.16
N PRO A 239 -6.25 -5.60 26.54
CA PRO A 239 -6.21 -6.07 27.93
C PRO A 239 -4.77 -6.16 28.46
N THR A 240 -4.52 -5.58 29.63
CA THR A 240 -3.18 -5.47 30.26
C THR A 240 -3.08 -6.19 31.61
N GLU A 241 -3.98 -7.13 31.91
CA GLU A 241 -3.94 -7.87 33.17
C GLU A 241 -2.61 -8.62 33.33
N GLY A 242 -1.96 -8.45 34.49
CA GLY A 242 -0.67 -9.06 34.78
C GLY A 242 0.56 -8.30 34.23
N VAL A 243 0.36 -7.14 33.60
CA VAL A 243 1.44 -6.24 33.19
C VAL A 243 1.71 -5.20 34.30
N PRO A 244 2.95 -5.03 34.77
CA PRO A 244 3.27 -4.02 35.78
C PRO A 244 2.98 -2.59 35.32
N SER A 245 2.36 -1.77 36.18
CA SER A 245 2.05 -0.36 35.87
C SER A 245 3.28 0.44 35.42
N VAL A 246 4.45 0.20 36.03
CA VAL A 246 5.70 0.87 35.63
C VAL A 246 6.10 0.57 34.19
N ALA A 247 5.83 -0.64 33.68
CA ALA A 247 6.10 -0.99 32.29
C ALA A 247 5.14 -0.26 31.35
N LEU A 248 3.87 -0.14 31.72
CA LEU A 248 2.88 0.61 30.95
C LEU A 248 3.24 2.10 30.85
N VAL A 249 3.64 2.73 31.96
CA VAL A 249 4.10 4.13 31.99
C VAL A 249 5.34 4.33 31.12
N LYS A 250 6.31 3.42 31.20
CA LYS A 250 7.50 3.43 30.34
C LYS A 250 7.14 3.35 28.85
N MET A 251 6.23 2.45 28.46
CA MET A 251 5.74 2.37 27.08
C MET A 251 5.01 3.64 26.66
N ALA A 252 4.18 4.23 27.53
CA ALA A 252 3.48 5.47 27.24
C ALA A 252 4.46 6.60 26.89
N LYS A 253 5.53 6.76 27.69
CA LYS A 253 6.57 7.75 27.43
C LYS A 253 7.31 7.52 26.11
N LEU A 254 7.69 6.27 25.80
CA LEU A 254 8.30 5.95 24.49
C LEU A 254 7.37 6.29 23.33
N GLY A 255 6.09 5.91 23.44
CA GLY A 255 5.10 6.16 22.40
C GLY A 255 4.86 7.65 22.16
N ILE A 256 4.94 8.49 23.20
CA ILE A 256 4.86 9.95 23.04
C ILE A 256 6.06 10.48 22.25
N VAL A 257 7.28 10.09 22.64
CA VAL A 257 8.50 10.58 21.98
C VAL A 257 8.58 10.14 20.53
N ILE A 258 8.23 8.89 20.22
CA ILE A 258 8.24 8.37 18.85
C ILE A 258 7.17 9.08 18.00
N ASP A 259 5.94 9.23 18.51
CA ASP A 259 4.87 9.92 17.78
C ASP A 259 5.21 11.40 17.53
N ASP A 260 5.77 12.10 18.52
CA ASP A 260 6.21 13.50 18.37
C ASP A 260 7.31 13.61 17.31
N TRP A 261 8.27 12.69 17.29
CA TRP A 261 9.33 12.65 16.26
C TRP A 261 8.78 12.34 14.86
N MET A 262 7.88 11.37 14.75
CA MET A 262 7.20 11.05 13.49
C MET A 262 6.42 12.24 12.95
N ALA A 263 5.65 12.92 13.80
CA ALA A 263 4.90 14.11 13.43
C ALA A 263 5.80 15.26 13.00
N ALA A 264 6.92 15.49 13.71
CA ALA A 264 7.87 16.55 13.38
C ALA A 264 8.61 16.34 12.04
N ASN A 265 8.65 15.09 11.54
CA ASN A 265 9.36 14.73 10.31
C ASN A 265 8.41 14.27 9.19
N ASP A 266 7.10 14.41 9.37
CA ASP A 266 6.06 13.95 8.45
C ASP A 266 6.24 12.47 8.02
N LEU A 267 6.52 11.58 8.99
CA LEU A 267 6.78 10.17 8.71
C LEU A 267 5.49 9.37 8.51
N ASP A 268 5.47 8.52 7.49
CA ASP A 268 4.36 7.62 7.18
C ASP A 268 4.43 6.31 7.96
N ALA A 269 5.64 5.86 8.27
CA ALA A 269 5.91 4.52 8.79
C ALA A 269 7.24 4.47 9.55
N THR A 270 7.44 3.45 10.40
CA THR A 270 8.69 3.28 11.16
C THR A 270 9.24 1.87 11.10
N ALA A 271 10.56 1.71 11.22
CA ALA A 271 11.19 0.45 11.53
C ALA A 271 12.04 0.65 12.79
N ILE A 272 11.78 -0.14 13.83
CA ILE A 272 12.33 0.09 15.17
C ILE A 272 13.31 -1.01 15.55
N GLN A 273 14.42 -0.64 16.18
CA GLN A 273 15.30 -1.55 16.90
C GLN A 273 14.54 -2.07 18.13
N CYS A 274 13.66 -3.04 17.91
CA CYS A 274 12.77 -3.56 18.94
C CYS A 274 13.49 -4.45 19.95
N TRP A 275 14.74 -4.87 19.68
CA TRP A 275 15.61 -5.58 20.63
C TRP A 275 17.11 -5.39 20.30
N THR A 276 18.04 -5.67 21.23
CA THR A 276 17.83 -5.85 22.68
C THR A 276 17.93 -4.55 23.48
N SER A 277 18.34 -3.45 22.82
CA SER A 277 18.69 -2.19 23.50
C SER A 277 17.52 -1.61 24.30
N VAL A 278 16.29 -1.69 23.76
CA VAL A 278 15.08 -1.24 24.46
C VAL A 278 14.87 -2.02 25.76
N GLN A 279 15.04 -3.35 25.76
CA GLN A 279 14.85 -4.16 26.97
C GLN A 279 15.97 -3.91 27.99
N GLN A 280 17.23 -3.88 27.54
CA GLN A 280 18.38 -3.77 28.44
C GLN A 280 18.52 -2.39 29.07
N ASN A 281 18.24 -1.33 28.30
CA ASN A 281 18.49 0.04 28.72
C ASN A 281 17.21 0.75 29.20
N TYR A 282 16.03 0.29 28.77
CA TYR A 282 14.77 0.96 29.08
C TYR A 282 13.75 0.04 29.77
N GLY A 283 13.77 -1.27 29.50
CA GLY A 283 13.06 -2.29 30.28
C GLY A 283 11.63 -2.61 29.82
N VAL A 284 11.32 -2.48 28.53
CA VAL A 284 10.03 -2.87 27.95
C VAL A 284 10.20 -3.36 26.51
N ASN A 285 9.12 -3.89 25.92
CA ASN A 285 8.97 -4.10 24.48
C ASN A 285 8.13 -2.98 23.84
N VAL A 286 8.48 -2.59 22.62
CA VAL A 286 7.75 -1.58 21.83
C VAL A 286 6.58 -2.16 21.01
N CYS A 287 6.38 -3.48 20.99
CA CYS A 287 5.48 -4.14 20.05
C CYS A 287 4.03 -3.63 20.10
N THR A 288 3.51 -3.31 21.30
CA THR A 288 2.17 -2.72 21.43
C THR A 288 2.08 -1.34 20.79
N LEU A 289 3.11 -0.50 20.95
CA LEU A 289 3.15 0.82 20.30
C LEU A 289 3.17 0.67 18.78
N MET A 290 4.00 -0.25 18.26
CA MET A 290 4.09 -0.58 16.84
C MET A 290 2.76 -1.07 16.26
N SER A 291 2.03 -1.86 17.06
CA SER A 291 0.68 -2.32 16.73
C SER A 291 -0.32 -1.17 16.67
N MET A 292 -0.33 -0.28 17.66
CA MET A 292 -1.19 0.91 17.68
C MET A 292 -0.92 1.85 16.48
N MET A 293 0.34 2.01 16.08
CA MET A 293 0.70 2.77 14.87
C MET A 293 0.13 2.08 13.63
N SER A 294 0.33 0.75 13.51
CA SER A 294 -0.15 -0.03 12.38
C SER A 294 -1.68 -0.02 12.25
N GLU A 295 -2.40 -0.04 13.38
CA GLU A 295 -3.87 0.13 13.44
C GLU A 295 -4.32 1.48 12.88
N LYS A 296 -3.52 2.53 13.10
CA LYS A 296 -3.76 3.88 12.57
C LYS A 296 -3.27 4.07 11.12
N LEU A 297 -2.94 2.99 10.41
CA LEU A 297 -2.36 2.99 9.07
C LEU A 297 -1.01 3.71 8.98
N MET A 298 -0.20 3.61 10.03
CA MET A 298 1.21 4.02 10.07
C MET A 298 2.04 2.79 10.43
N PRO A 299 2.42 1.94 9.46
CA PRO A 299 2.95 0.62 9.76
C PRO A 299 4.28 0.73 10.50
N SER A 300 4.52 -0.19 11.43
CA SER A 300 5.81 -0.27 12.13
C SER A 300 6.46 -1.66 12.06
N ALA A 301 7.61 -1.73 11.41
CA ALA A 301 8.43 -2.93 11.26
C ALA A 301 9.40 -3.12 12.43
N CYS A 302 9.75 -4.37 12.68
CA CYS A 302 10.75 -4.75 13.66
C CYS A 302 12.18 -4.71 13.06
N GLU A 303 13.20 -4.84 13.91
CA GLU A 303 14.62 -4.96 13.55
C GLU A 303 15.19 -3.85 12.63
N VAL A 304 14.57 -2.68 12.62
CA VAL A 304 14.90 -1.59 11.69
C VAL A 304 14.85 -2.05 10.22
N ASP A 305 13.95 -3.00 9.90
CA ASP A 305 13.72 -3.49 8.55
C ASP A 305 12.95 -2.47 7.69
N ILE A 306 13.69 -1.52 7.10
CA ILE A 306 13.13 -0.43 6.30
C ILE A 306 12.47 -0.92 5.00
N THR A 307 13.04 -1.92 4.33
CA THR A 307 12.40 -2.49 3.13
C THR A 307 11.17 -3.34 3.50
N GLY A 308 11.17 -3.95 4.69
CA GLY A 308 9.99 -4.56 5.31
C GLY A 308 8.88 -3.55 5.59
N VAL A 309 9.17 -2.42 6.22
CA VAL A 309 8.13 -1.40 6.48
C VAL A 309 7.61 -0.76 5.19
N ALA A 310 8.47 -0.56 4.18
CA ALA A 310 8.03 -0.12 2.86
C ALA A 310 7.03 -1.11 2.24
N SER A 311 7.25 -2.42 2.44
CA SER A 311 6.34 -3.47 1.99
C SER A 311 5.00 -3.43 2.74
N MET A 312 5.04 -3.21 4.06
CA MET A 312 3.83 -3.03 4.86
C MET A 312 3.01 -1.83 4.41
N TYR A 313 3.68 -0.69 4.19
CA TYR A 313 3.06 0.55 3.73
C TYR A 313 2.43 0.41 2.35
N ALA A 314 3.12 -0.24 1.41
CA ALA A 314 2.56 -0.55 0.09
C ALA A 314 1.26 -1.36 0.19
N LEU A 315 1.23 -2.42 1.01
CA LEU A 315 0.02 -3.21 1.24
C LEU A 315 -1.12 -2.37 1.87
N GLN A 316 -0.82 -1.51 2.84
CA GLN A 316 -1.83 -0.61 3.44
C GLN A 316 -2.38 0.39 2.42
N LEU A 317 -1.54 0.94 1.55
CA LEU A 317 -1.98 1.84 0.47
C LEU A 317 -2.89 1.10 -0.52
N ALA A 318 -2.59 -0.16 -0.84
CA ALA A 318 -3.41 -0.95 -1.75
C ALA A 318 -4.78 -1.27 -1.13
N SER A 319 -4.81 -1.78 0.10
CA SER A 319 -6.02 -2.35 0.70
C SER A 319 -6.83 -1.41 1.61
N GLY A 320 -6.20 -0.35 2.13
CA GLY A 320 -6.77 0.52 3.17
C GLY A 320 -6.88 -0.14 4.55
N LYS A 321 -6.26 -1.31 4.77
CA LYS A 321 -6.28 -2.05 6.04
C LYS A 321 -4.89 -2.16 6.65
N PRO A 322 -4.76 -2.34 7.98
CA PRO A 322 -3.48 -2.54 8.65
C PRO A 322 -2.66 -3.71 8.07
N SER A 323 -1.35 -3.54 7.99
CA SER A 323 -0.38 -4.59 7.61
C SER A 323 0.47 -4.99 8.81
N ALA A 324 1.08 -6.17 8.73
CA ALA A 324 2.01 -6.69 9.73
C ALA A 324 3.30 -7.18 9.06
N LEU A 325 4.42 -7.12 9.77
CA LEU A 325 5.66 -7.81 9.38
C LEU A 325 5.73 -9.15 10.11
N VAL A 326 6.10 -10.20 9.40
CA VAL A 326 6.17 -11.58 9.91
C VAL A 326 7.35 -12.32 9.33
N ASP A 327 7.71 -13.42 9.97
CA ASP A 327 8.64 -14.40 9.42
C ASP A 327 7.90 -15.40 8.54
N TRP A 328 8.47 -15.73 7.37
CA TRP A 328 8.20 -17.03 6.76
C TRP A 328 8.72 -18.12 7.71
N ASN A 329 7.84 -18.71 8.50
CA ASN A 329 8.19 -19.70 9.51
C ASN A 329 7.98 -21.13 8.99
N ASN A 330 8.10 -22.09 9.90
CA ASN A 330 8.18 -23.50 9.59
C ASN A 330 6.86 -24.06 9.03
N ASN A 331 6.95 -25.26 8.45
CA ASN A 331 5.81 -26.01 7.92
C ASN A 331 4.69 -26.18 8.97
N TYR A 332 3.46 -26.18 8.50
CA TYR A 332 2.32 -26.56 9.33
C TYR A 332 1.97 -28.04 9.09
N GLY A 333 2.42 -28.90 10.01
CA GLY A 333 2.22 -30.35 9.86
C GLY A 333 2.92 -30.89 8.60
N GLY A 334 2.26 -31.78 7.86
CA GLY A 334 2.81 -32.38 6.63
C GLY A 334 2.40 -31.67 5.33
N ASP A 335 1.66 -30.56 5.40
CA ASP A 335 1.10 -29.92 4.21
C ASP A 335 2.16 -29.03 3.52
N PRO A 336 2.52 -29.32 2.25
CA PRO A 336 3.55 -28.57 1.54
C PRO A 336 3.16 -27.13 1.19
N ASN A 337 1.88 -26.77 1.26
CA ASN A 337 1.38 -25.43 0.96
C ASN A 337 1.07 -24.61 2.22
N LYS A 338 1.25 -25.18 3.41
CA LYS A 338 0.97 -24.48 4.67
C LYS A 338 2.21 -24.25 5.51
N CYS A 339 2.28 -23.05 6.10
CA CYS A 339 3.28 -22.70 7.10
C CYS A 339 2.66 -21.89 8.24
N VAL A 340 3.40 -21.77 9.33
CA VAL A 340 3.08 -20.87 10.42
C VAL A 340 3.63 -19.48 10.08
N LEU A 341 2.89 -18.44 10.41
CA LEU A 341 3.42 -17.08 10.51
C LEU A 341 3.49 -16.68 11.98
N PHE A 342 4.62 -16.11 12.35
CA PHE A 342 4.90 -15.67 13.72
C PHE A 342 5.74 -14.40 13.70
N HIS A 343 5.55 -13.55 14.71
CA HIS A 343 6.48 -12.48 15.05
C HIS A 343 6.33 -12.13 16.55
N CYS A 344 7.25 -11.32 17.08
CA CYS A 344 7.28 -10.89 18.49
C CYS A 344 6.07 -10.06 18.99
N GLY A 345 5.06 -9.82 18.14
CA GLY A 345 3.76 -9.26 18.53
C GLY A 345 3.50 -7.82 18.12
N ASN A 346 4.00 -7.38 16.96
CA ASN A 346 3.81 -6.03 16.39
C ASN A 346 2.55 -5.89 15.50
N TRP A 347 1.63 -6.85 15.52
CA TRP A 347 0.47 -6.85 14.60
C TRP A 347 -0.65 -5.98 15.16
N ALA A 348 -1.35 -5.25 14.29
CA ALA A 348 -2.48 -4.39 14.67
C ALA A 348 -3.59 -5.20 15.38
N ARG A 349 -4.32 -4.58 16.31
CA ARG A 349 -5.38 -5.24 17.11
C ARG A 349 -6.46 -5.83 16.22
N SER A 350 -6.74 -5.21 15.08
CA SER A 350 -7.72 -5.67 14.09
C SER A 350 -7.42 -7.03 13.46
N PHE A 351 -6.18 -7.54 13.58
CA PHE A 351 -5.83 -8.89 13.11
C PHE A 351 -6.45 -9.99 13.98
N PHE A 352 -6.84 -9.67 15.21
CA PHE A 352 -7.23 -10.65 16.20
C PHE A 352 -8.70 -10.49 16.58
N PRO A 353 -9.47 -11.58 16.76
CA PRO A 353 -10.74 -11.51 17.48
C PRO A 353 -10.47 -11.22 18.96
N GLU A 354 -9.53 -11.98 19.53
CA GLU A 354 -9.08 -11.89 20.92
C GLU A 354 -7.56 -11.72 20.97
N ALA A 355 -7.12 -10.74 21.75
CA ALA A 355 -5.71 -10.47 21.98
C ALA A 355 -5.49 -9.91 23.39
N LYS A 356 -4.27 -10.05 23.90
CA LYS A 356 -3.84 -9.47 25.18
C LYS A 356 -2.40 -9.01 25.11
N MET A 357 -2.05 -8.07 25.97
CA MET A 357 -0.65 -7.73 26.21
C MET A 357 0.03 -8.83 27.06
N ALA A 358 1.27 -9.15 26.72
CA ALA A 358 2.10 -10.13 27.40
C ALA A 358 3.57 -9.67 27.43
N TYR A 359 4.42 -10.46 28.06
CA TYR A 359 5.86 -10.38 27.84
C TYR A 359 6.25 -11.19 26.59
N ALA A 360 7.36 -10.86 25.93
CA ALA A 360 7.85 -11.66 24.80
C ALA A 360 8.54 -12.94 25.28
N ASP A 361 7.87 -14.08 25.19
CA ASP A 361 8.36 -15.37 25.74
C ASP A 361 9.79 -15.73 25.31
N VAL A 362 10.12 -15.56 24.03
CA VAL A 362 11.46 -15.89 23.51
C VAL A 362 12.53 -14.98 24.10
N LEU A 363 12.30 -13.66 24.11
CA LEU A 363 13.26 -12.70 24.67
C LEU A 363 13.38 -12.85 26.20
N ALA A 364 12.28 -13.15 26.88
CA ALA A 364 12.25 -13.32 28.33
C ALA A 364 13.14 -14.46 28.82
N THR A 365 13.44 -15.46 27.98
CA THR A 365 14.37 -16.56 28.33
C THR A 365 15.80 -16.08 28.61
N THR A 366 16.18 -14.93 28.06
CA THR A 366 17.54 -14.37 28.20
C THR A 366 17.57 -13.00 28.87
N LEU A 367 16.53 -12.18 28.68
CA LEU A 367 16.46 -10.79 29.15
C LEU A 367 15.57 -10.61 30.39
N GLY A 368 14.88 -11.65 30.85
CA GLY A 368 13.95 -11.58 31.97
C GLY A 368 12.55 -11.10 31.55
N LYS A 369 11.51 -11.54 32.29
CA LYS A 369 10.11 -11.19 32.01
C LYS A 369 9.85 -9.71 32.30
N GLU A 370 10.46 -9.22 33.37
CA GLU A 370 10.38 -7.85 33.87
C GLU A 370 10.81 -6.80 32.84
N ASN A 371 11.69 -7.16 31.89
CA ASN A 371 12.21 -6.26 30.87
C ASN A 371 11.51 -6.39 29.51
N THR A 372 10.57 -7.33 29.34
CA THR A 372 10.05 -7.74 28.04
C THR A 372 8.53 -7.60 27.89
N TYR A 373 7.87 -6.94 28.84
CA TYR A 373 6.43 -6.60 28.76
C TYR A 373 6.14 -5.64 27.60
N GLY A 374 5.03 -5.87 26.89
CA GLY A 374 4.57 -5.04 25.76
C GLY A 374 4.39 -5.80 24.45
N ALA A 375 4.58 -7.12 24.44
CA ALA A 375 4.27 -7.98 23.31
C ALA A 375 2.76 -8.23 23.19
N ILE A 376 2.26 -8.45 21.98
CA ILE A 376 0.86 -8.84 21.75
C ILE A 376 0.78 -10.34 21.47
N ALA A 377 -0.11 -11.01 22.19
CA ALA A 377 -0.45 -12.41 21.98
C ALA A 377 -1.87 -12.52 21.44
N GLY A 378 -2.04 -13.20 20.31
CA GLY A 378 -3.33 -13.36 19.63
C GLY A 378 -3.20 -14.31 18.42
N ARG A 379 -4.33 -14.86 17.99
CA ARG A 379 -4.41 -15.74 16.81
C ARG A 379 -5.27 -15.09 15.73
N VAL A 380 -4.73 -15.01 14.52
CA VAL A 380 -5.45 -14.50 13.34
C VAL A 380 -6.51 -15.54 12.92
N PRO A 381 -7.75 -15.12 12.60
CA PRO A 381 -8.79 -16.02 12.13
C PRO A 381 -8.61 -16.32 10.64
N ALA A 382 -9.37 -17.27 10.09
CA ALA A 382 -9.37 -17.48 8.66
C ALA A 382 -9.83 -16.24 7.88
N GLY A 383 -9.25 -16.05 6.70
CA GLY A 383 -9.56 -14.90 5.85
C GLY A 383 -8.56 -14.71 4.72
N PRO A 384 -8.79 -13.73 3.83
CA PRO A 384 -7.89 -13.45 2.73
C PRO A 384 -6.54 -12.95 3.26
N MET A 385 -5.46 -13.34 2.61
CA MET A 385 -4.12 -12.84 2.90
C MET A 385 -3.45 -12.39 1.60
N SER A 386 -2.85 -11.20 1.63
CA SER A 386 -1.83 -10.80 0.66
C SER A 386 -0.49 -10.73 1.37
N PHE A 387 0.58 -11.01 0.63
CA PHE A 387 1.94 -10.83 1.09
C PHE A 387 2.77 -10.04 0.09
N ALA A 388 3.74 -9.29 0.59
CA ALA A 388 4.66 -8.51 -0.22
C ALA A 388 6.03 -8.40 0.43
N ARG A 389 7.06 -8.33 -0.40
CA ARG A 389 8.41 -7.93 -0.01
C ARG A 389 9.03 -7.06 -1.07
N ILE A 390 9.52 -5.91 -0.65
CA ILE A 390 10.44 -5.02 -1.35
C ILE A 390 11.83 -5.32 -0.79
N THR A 391 12.85 -5.33 -1.66
CA THR A 391 14.26 -5.44 -1.27
C THR A 391 15.13 -4.57 -2.16
N THR A 392 16.30 -4.17 -1.67
CA THR A 392 17.32 -3.50 -2.49
C THR A 392 18.41 -4.50 -2.86
N ASP A 393 18.58 -4.75 -4.15
CA ASP A 393 19.71 -5.51 -4.67
C ASP A 393 20.86 -4.55 -4.98
N ASP A 394 21.60 -4.20 -3.92
CA ASP A 394 22.67 -3.22 -3.96
C ASP A 394 23.81 -3.61 -4.92
N ARG A 395 23.97 -4.91 -5.21
CA ARG A 395 24.99 -5.39 -6.16
C ARG A 395 24.64 -5.03 -7.60
N ASN A 396 23.36 -5.10 -7.94
CA ASN A 396 22.85 -4.78 -9.26
C ASN A 396 22.32 -3.34 -9.36
N GLY A 397 22.21 -2.63 -8.24
CA GLY A 397 21.74 -1.25 -8.20
C GLY A 397 20.24 -1.11 -8.48
N VAL A 398 19.45 -2.14 -8.15
CA VAL A 398 18.01 -2.20 -8.46
C VAL A 398 17.17 -2.52 -7.24
N ILE A 399 15.88 -2.20 -7.31
CA ILE A 399 14.87 -2.67 -6.36
C ILE A 399 14.18 -3.89 -6.98
N ARG A 400 14.01 -4.93 -6.17
CA ARG A 400 13.32 -6.17 -6.56
C ARG A 400 12.18 -6.44 -5.59
N THR A 401 11.15 -7.12 -6.06
CA THR A 401 9.98 -7.42 -5.23
C THR A 401 9.45 -8.82 -5.48
N TYR A 402 8.77 -9.37 -4.48
CA TYR A 402 7.81 -10.44 -4.68
C TYR A 402 6.49 -10.12 -4.01
N VAL A 403 5.39 -10.55 -4.64
CA VAL A 403 4.03 -10.38 -4.14
C VAL A 403 3.20 -11.62 -4.44
N GLY A 404 2.16 -11.84 -3.65
CA GLY A 404 1.20 -12.91 -3.91
C GLY A 404 0.04 -12.89 -2.93
N ASP A 405 -0.97 -13.69 -3.25
CA ASP A 405 -2.13 -13.90 -2.39
C ASP A 405 -2.14 -15.34 -1.85
N GLY A 406 -2.75 -15.49 -0.69
CA GLY A 406 -3.00 -16.75 0.01
C GLY A 406 -4.18 -16.58 0.95
N THR A 407 -4.23 -17.43 1.97
CA THR A 407 -5.35 -17.48 2.92
C THR A 407 -4.83 -17.72 4.32
N PHE A 408 -5.27 -16.93 5.30
CA PHE A 408 -5.20 -17.30 6.70
C PHE A 408 -6.18 -18.44 6.95
N THR A 409 -5.79 -19.46 7.72
CA THR A 409 -6.62 -20.64 7.97
C THR A 409 -7.04 -20.77 9.43
N ASP A 410 -8.13 -21.50 9.68
CA ASP A 410 -8.63 -21.82 11.03
C ASP A 410 -7.97 -23.08 11.63
N ASP A 411 -6.88 -23.52 11.02
CA ASP A 411 -6.08 -24.64 11.52
C ASP A 411 -5.60 -24.40 12.97
N PRO A 412 -5.80 -25.35 13.90
CA PRO A 412 -5.40 -25.18 15.30
C PRO A 412 -3.91 -24.85 15.45
N LEU A 413 -3.60 -23.83 16.25
CA LEU A 413 -2.21 -23.45 16.53
C LEU A 413 -2.10 -22.96 17.99
N ASP A 414 -1.75 -23.89 18.87
CA ASP A 414 -1.58 -23.62 20.29
C ASP A 414 -0.11 -23.33 20.62
N THR A 415 0.24 -22.05 20.60
CA THR A 415 1.57 -21.54 20.95
C THR A 415 1.45 -20.10 21.45
N PHE A 416 2.56 -19.45 21.79
CA PHE A 416 2.60 -18.07 22.29
C PHE A 416 2.62 -17.02 21.17
N GLY A 417 2.59 -15.74 21.56
CA GLY A 417 2.77 -14.59 20.66
C GLY A 417 1.64 -14.37 19.64
N SER A 418 1.94 -13.49 18.67
CA SER A 418 1.08 -13.22 17.53
C SER A 418 1.34 -14.24 16.44
N ARG A 419 0.28 -14.96 16.05
CA ARG A 419 0.42 -16.18 15.24
C ARG A 419 -0.72 -16.38 14.25
N ALA A 420 -0.41 -17.03 13.14
CA ALA A 420 -1.36 -17.48 12.14
C ALA A 420 -0.89 -18.79 11.49
N VAL A 421 -1.82 -19.56 10.95
CA VAL A 421 -1.52 -20.59 9.94
C VAL A 421 -1.97 -20.03 8.60
N VAL A 422 -1.15 -20.23 7.56
CA VAL A 422 -1.46 -19.74 6.23
C VAL A 422 -1.31 -20.84 5.20
N GLU A 423 -2.13 -20.75 4.17
CA GLU A 423 -2.05 -21.57 2.97
C GLU A 423 -1.72 -20.68 1.77
N VAL A 424 -0.67 -21.05 1.06
CA VAL A 424 -0.24 -20.39 -0.19
C VAL A 424 -0.11 -21.47 -1.26
N PRO A 425 -0.95 -21.47 -2.31
CA PRO A 425 -0.82 -22.41 -3.40
C PRO A 425 0.57 -22.33 -4.02
N GLY A 426 1.31 -23.44 -4.10
CA GLY A 426 2.66 -23.44 -4.67
C GLY A 426 3.74 -22.89 -3.73
N LEU A 427 3.52 -22.89 -2.41
CA LEU A 427 4.43 -22.35 -1.41
C LEU A 427 5.89 -22.80 -1.60
N GLN A 428 6.13 -24.07 -1.94
CA GLN A 428 7.50 -24.58 -2.14
C GLN A 428 8.24 -23.86 -3.28
N LYS A 429 7.53 -23.49 -4.35
CA LYS A 429 8.09 -22.73 -5.48
C LYS A 429 8.42 -21.30 -5.05
N LEU A 430 7.54 -20.68 -4.25
CA LEU A 430 7.78 -19.36 -3.66
C LEU A 430 9.00 -19.37 -2.75
N LEU A 431 9.07 -20.28 -1.77
CA LEU A 431 10.18 -20.34 -0.82
C LEU A 431 11.52 -20.62 -1.51
N GLN A 432 11.54 -21.48 -2.54
CA GLN A 432 12.74 -21.68 -3.36
C GLN A 432 13.14 -20.41 -4.11
N HIS A 433 12.18 -19.66 -4.65
CA HIS A 433 12.45 -18.38 -5.32
C HIS A 433 13.07 -17.38 -4.33
N ILE A 434 12.47 -17.22 -3.14
CA ILE A 434 12.96 -16.35 -2.07
C ILE A 434 14.43 -16.66 -1.74
N CYS A 435 14.72 -17.92 -1.41
CA CYS A 435 16.07 -18.35 -1.03
C CYS A 435 17.10 -18.19 -2.17
N LYS A 436 16.74 -18.56 -3.41
CA LYS A 436 17.67 -18.49 -4.55
C LYS A 436 17.96 -17.06 -5.01
N ASN A 437 17.05 -16.13 -4.73
CA ASN A 437 17.18 -14.72 -5.15
C ASN A 437 17.62 -13.79 -4.01
N GLY A 438 17.89 -14.34 -2.80
CA GLY A 438 18.46 -13.57 -1.70
C GLY A 438 17.50 -12.60 -1.03
N PHE A 439 16.19 -12.86 -1.12
CA PHE A 439 15.19 -12.10 -0.36
C PHE A 439 15.31 -12.38 1.15
N GLU A 440 14.82 -11.43 1.93
CA GLU A 440 14.84 -11.47 3.39
C GLU A 440 13.84 -12.50 3.94
N HIS A 441 14.06 -12.91 5.20
CA HIS A 441 13.17 -13.84 5.91
C HIS A 441 11.83 -13.19 6.29
N HIS A 442 11.84 -11.87 6.49
CA HIS A 442 10.64 -11.09 6.75
C HIS A 442 9.79 -10.93 5.49
N VAL A 443 8.49 -10.97 5.69
CA VAL A 443 7.48 -10.65 4.69
C VAL A 443 6.41 -9.77 5.31
N ALA A 444 5.89 -8.81 4.55
CA ALA A 444 4.73 -8.05 4.99
C ALA A 444 3.45 -8.79 4.60
N MET A 445 2.43 -8.76 5.46
CA MET A 445 1.12 -9.37 5.22
C MET A 445 -0.04 -8.40 5.48
N ASN A 446 -1.17 -8.62 4.81
CA ASN A 446 -2.40 -7.81 4.95
C ASN A 446 -3.66 -8.69 4.80
N PRO A 447 -4.76 -8.44 5.55
CA PRO A 447 -6.00 -9.20 5.48
C PRO A 447 -6.88 -8.79 4.27
N SER A 448 -6.33 -9.01 3.07
CA SER A 448 -6.90 -8.63 1.77
C SER A 448 -6.44 -9.57 0.67
N HIS A 449 -6.96 -9.40 -0.55
CA HIS A 449 -6.35 -9.90 -1.79
C HIS A 449 -6.01 -8.69 -2.67
N SER A 450 -4.75 -8.28 -2.67
CA SER A 450 -4.24 -7.02 -3.21
C SER A 450 -2.90 -7.19 -3.91
N ALA A 451 -2.39 -8.43 -4.08
CA ALA A 451 -1.13 -8.67 -4.76
C ALA A 451 -1.13 -8.17 -6.20
N ALA A 452 -2.26 -8.27 -6.90
CA ALA A 452 -2.40 -7.77 -8.27
C ALA A 452 -2.25 -6.24 -8.38
N ILE A 453 -2.68 -5.49 -7.35
CA ILE A 453 -2.49 -4.03 -7.29
C ILE A 453 -1.00 -3.71 -7.16
N LEU A 454 -0.31 -4.41 -6.24
CA LEU A 454 1.11 -4.18 -6.00
C LEU A 454 1.98 -4.61 -7.17
N ALA A 455 1.70 -5.77 -7.77
CA ALA A 455 2.43 -6.25 -8.94
C ALA A 455 2.42 -5.21 -10.06
N GLU A 456 1.24 -4.67 -10.36
CA GLU A 456 1.06 -3.66 -11.39
C GLU A 456 1.71 -2.33 -11.01
N ALA A 457 1.56 -1.86 -9.77
CA ALA A 457 2.22 -0.65 -9.31
C ALA A 457 3.74 -0.74 -9.48
N PHE A 458 4.35 -1.82 -8.98
CA PHE A 458 5.80 -2.03 -8.99
C PHE A 458 6.35 -2.24 -10.39
N GLU A 459 5.71 -3.06 -11.22
CA GLU A 459 6.18 -3.37 -12.57
C GLU A 459 5.95 -2.20 -13.52
N THR A 460 4.71 -1.69 -13.59
CA THR A 460 4.30 -0.73 -14.61
C THR A 460 4.73 0.70 -14.29
N TYR A 461 4.65 1.11 -13.02
CA TYR A 461 4.82 2.53 -12.63
C TYR A 461 6.13 2.82 -11.90
N PHE A 462 6.77 1.81 -11.31
CA PHE A 462 8.13 1.92 -10.76
C PHE A 462 9.19 1.26 -11.65
N GLY A 463 8.82 0.37 -12.57
CA GLY A 463 9.77 -0.34 -13.42
C GLY A 463 10.67 -1.32 -12.65
N TRP A 464 10.22 -1.79 -11.49
CA TRP A 464 10.96 -2.75 -10.67
C TRP A 464 10.83 -4.18 -11.18
N GLU A 465 11.76 -5.04 -10.79
CA GLU A 465 11.61 -6.48 -11.01
C GLU A 465 10.56 -7.03 -10.04
N VAL A 466 9.57 -7.75 -10.56
CA VAL A 466 8.45 -8.29 -9.77
C VAL A 466 8.29 -9.78 -10.00
N TYR A 467 8.40 -10.57 -8.91
CA TYR A 467 7.90 -11.93 -8.89
C TYR A 467 6.47 -11.96 -8.35
N TYR A 468 5.48 -12.05 -9.26
CA TYR A 468 4.08 -12.24 -8.89
C TYR A 468 3.74 -13.73 -8.78
N HIS A 469 3.63 -14.21 -7.55
CA HIS A 469 3.28 -15.59 -7.24
C HIS A 469 1.78 -15.87 -7.44
N LYS A 470 1.46 -16.87 -8.28
CA LYS A 470 0.09 -17.27 -8.65
C LYS A 470 -0.19 -18.78 -8.48
N GLY A 471 0.68 -19.52 -7.79
CA GLY A 471 0.69 -21.00 -7.79
C GLY A 471 1.86 -21.64 -8.53
#